data_AF-A0A644UUE6-F1
#
_entry.id   AF-A0A644UUE6-F1
#
_cell.length_a   1.000
_cell.length_b   1.000
_cell.length_c   1.000
_cell.angle_alpha   90.00
_cell.angle_beta   90.00
_cell.angle_gamma   90.00
#
_symmetry.space_group_name_H-M   'P 1'
#
loop_
_entity.id
_entity.type
_entity.pdbx_description
1 polymer ?
#
loop_
_entity_poly.entity_id
_entity_poly.type
_entity_poly.pdbx_seq_one_letter_code
_entity_poly.pdbx_strand_id
1 'polypeptide(L)'
;MTPAPSLSEFFAELRSIGFFKRLFSWKQILRRGEEAYAGCRTRENETEQKYRETELQIGRLAAELQKERGKYTSLEALREAETKAYQDMRDRFEVTTRELEITRGKLFGLERTHEEQSLIEAERRQEERERYQSLEREYSLLAEQLSLAKGKIAAMEGAREELTLAETERRREERERYLNLESAFTELSEQLSLAKGRVAALESLRDELMSAETSRRKEEAQKYQELKENLDAVTRDLIAAKEQISAYESVREEQTAEYNRKIERINTLYDQLKSDRETLANEQMDLLVKKQEELAVSWQKHENEVAESIRTICRKHDFVWCEKCEYPHQGTPDNVVLIGKMYTIFDAKSPKNPEELENFPAYLKYQAEAMKKYCKHDDVRKEVFLVVPSSTLDVLTTYQYDLAEYVVYIITPESLIPILQILRQIENYEFTDTMSPEDQDKLCRFIGKLSHATKRKIQIDTYFSRELIDALRGIDMIPEDFAAEIGKYEQKAKLNPPMEKRVKMIEIEDVENEVRRMETEIAVRTAVGE
;
A
#
# COMPACT_ATOMS: atom_id res chain seq x y z
N MET A 1 -11.49 -19.29 -30.04
CA MET A 1 -10.08 -19.62 -29.77
C MET A 1 -10.05 -20.33 -28.44
N THR A 2 -9.66 -21.61 -28.42
CA THR A 2 -9.53 -22.40 -27.18
C THR A 2 -8.47 -21.77 -26.27
N PRO A 3 -8.71 -21.67 -24.95
CA PRO A 3 -7.72 -21.11 -24.03
C PRO A 3 -6.45 -21.95 -24.09
N ALA A 4 -5.29 -21.29 -24.20
CA ALA A 4 -4.00 -21.97 -24.19
C ALA A 4 -3.86 -22.74 -22.86
N PRO A 5 -3.53 -24.05 -22.90
CA PRO A 5 -3.42 -24.87 -21.69
C PRO A 5 -2.32 -24.31 -20.80
N SER A 6 -2.57 -24.28 -19.49
CA SER A 6 -1.54 -23.90 -18.52
C SER A 6 -0.39 -24.93 -18.55
N LEU A 7 0.84 -24.49 -18.24
CA LEU A 7 2.00 -25.37 -18.19
C LEU A 7 1.75 -26.57 -17.26
N SER A 8 1.01 -26.36 -16.17
CA SER A 8 0.57 -27.39 -15.21
C SER A 8 -0.42 -28.39 -15.83
N GLU A 9 -1.39 -27.94 -16.63
CA GLU A 9 -2.30 -28.83 -17.35
C GLU A 9 -1.57 -29.64 -18.43
N PHE A 10 -0.61 -29.03 -19.13
CA PHE A 10 0.24 -29.75 -20.09
C PHE A 10 1.03 -30.87 -19.39
N PHE A 11 1.67 -30.59 -18.25
CA PHE A 11 2.40 -31.61 -17.50
C PHE A 11 1.49 -32.68 -16.88
N ALA A 12 0.27 -32.32 -16.45
CA ALA A 12 -0.72 -33.28 -15.97
C ALA A 12 -1.20 -34.21 -17.11
N GLU A 13 -1.48 -33.64 -18.28
CA GLU A 13 -1.88 -34.41 -19.47
C GLU A 13 -0.73 -35.32 -19.92
N LEU A 14 0.51 -34.82 -19.95
CA LEU A 14 1.70 -35.60 -20.31
C LEU A 14 1.92 -36.78 -19.37
N ARG A 15 1.70 -36.61 -18.05
CA ARG A 15 1.74 -37.71 -17.06
C ARG A 15 0.64 -38.75 -17.28
N SER A 16 -0.54 -38.34 -17.75
CA SER A 16 -1.69 -39.22 -18.00
C SER A 16 -1.59 -40.03 -19.32
N ILE A 17 -0.73 -39.61 -20.26
CA ILE A 17 -0.59 -40.27 -21.56
C ILE A 17 0.29 -41.52 -21.44
N GLY A 18 -0.25 -42.68 -21.86
CA GLY A 18 0.45 -43.96 -21.91
C GLY A 18 1.50 -44.08 -23.02
N PHE A 19 2.38 -45.08 -22.91
CA PHE A 19 3.59 -45.28 -23.73
C PHE A 19 3.37 -45.13 -25.25
N PHE A 20 2.40 -45.83 -25.83
CA PHE A 20 2.16 -45.82 -27.28
C PHE A 20 1.73 -44.45 -27.81
N LYS A 21 0.95 -43.69 -27.04
CA LYS A 21 0.49 -42.36 -27.44
C LYS A 21 1.62 -41.32 -27.32
N ARG A 22 2.60 -41.53 -26.42
CA ARG A 22 3.85 -40.75 -26.40
C ARG A 22 4.72 -41.04 -27.63
N LEU A 23 4.82 -42.31 -28.04
CA LEU A 23 5.65 -42.74 -29.16
C LEU A 23 5.12 -42.26 -30.52
N PHE A 24 3.80 -42.35 -30.75
CA PHE A 24 3.20 -42.06 -32.06
C PHE A 24 2.62 -40.64 -32.22
N SER A 25 2.50 -39.85 -31.14
CA SER A 25 1.95 -38.48 -31.19
C SER A 25 2.93 -37.41 -30.73
N TRP A 26 4.23 -37.71 -30.72
CA TRP A 26 5.29 -36.83 -30.21
C TRP A 26 5.27 -35.42 -30.81
N LYS A 27 5.00 -35.31 -32.12
CA LYS A 27 4.92 -34.01 -32.82
C LYS A 27 3.75 -33.13 -32.33
N GLN A 28 2.62 -33.73 -31.96
CA GLN A 28 1.49 -33.00 -31.36
C GLN A 28 1.76 -32.61 -29.90
N ILE A 29 2.48 -33.46 -29.16
CA ILE A 29 2.88 -33.17 -27.77
C ILE A 29 3.86 -32.00 -27.74
N LEU A 30 4.87 -31.97 -28.63
CA LEU A 30 5.79 -30.85 -28.78
C LEU A 30 5.07 -29.55 -29.10
N ARG A 31 4.16 -29.56 -30.08
CA ARG A 31 3.40 -28.36 -30.48
C ARG A 31 2.56 -27.81 -29.32
N ARG A 32 1.92 -28.70 -28.54
CA ARG A 32 1.17 -28.29 -27.33
C ARG A 32 2.07 -27.76 -26.22
N GLY A 33 3.27 -28.31 -26.07
CA GLY A 33 4.29 -27.80 -25.13
C GLY A 33 4.75 -26.39 -25.51
N GLU A 34 5.01 -26.15 -26.80
CA GLU A 34 5.36 -24.82 -27.34
C GLU A 34 4.20 -23.82 -27.16
N GLU A 35 2.96 -24.23 -27.43
CA GLU A 35 1.75 -23.41 -27.21
C GLU A 35 1.55 -23.06 -25.72
N ALA A 36 1.76 -24.03 -24.81
CA ALA A 36 1.66 -23.82 -23.36
C ALA A 36 2.79 -22.91 -22.83
N TYR A 37 4.01 -23.09 -23.34
CA TYR A 37 5.17 -22.26 -22.98
C TYR A 37 5.00 -20.82 -23.47
N ALA A 38 4.54 -20.63 -24.70
CA ALA A 38 4.21 -19.31 -25.23
C ALA A 38 3.12 -18.61 -24.38
N GLY A 39 2.07 -19.35 -23.98
CA GLY A 39 1.03 -18.86 -23.09
C GLY A 39 1.50 -18.48 -21.69
N CYS A 40 2.51 -19.20 -21.15
CA CYS A 40 3.13 -18.86 -19.87
C CYS A 40 3.93 -17.55 -19.97
N ARG A 41 4.74 -17.41 -21.01
CA ARG A 41 5.55 -16.22 -21.25
C ARG A 41 4.70 -14.96 -21.49
N THR A 42 3.57 -15.10 -22.18
CA THR A 42 2.63 -13.96 -22.34
C THR A 42 2.00 -13.55 -21.02
N ARG A 43 1.62 -14.50 -20.16
CA ARG A 43 1.09 -14.19 -18.82
C ARG A 43 2.12 -13.51 -17.94
N GLU A 44 3.37 -13.95 -18.00
CA GLU A 44 4.49 -13.33 -17.27
C GLU A 44 4.68 -11.87 -17.70
N ASN A 45 4.70 -11.61 -19.02
CA ASN A 45 4.75 -10.25 -19.56
C ASN A 45 3.53 -9.40 -19.18
N GLU A 46 2.32 -9.97 -19.20
CA GLU A 46 1.09 -9.27 -18.77
C GLU A 46 1.11 -8.96 -17.28
N THR A 47 1.61 -9.87 -16.44
CA THR A 47 1.78 -9.62 -15.00
C THR A 47 2.82 -8.53 -14.77
N GLU A 48 3.94 -8.55 -15.47
CA GLU A 48 4.98 -7.53 -15.36
C GLU A 48 4.48 -6.15 -15.80
N GLN A 49 3.67 -6.08 -16.86
CA GLN A 49 2.99 -4.85 -17.27
C GLN A 49 2.03 -4.34 -16.19
N LYS A 50 1.20 -5.21 -15.60
CA LYS A 50 0.31 -4.83 -14.49
C LYS A 50 1.08 -4.34 -13.28
N TYR A 51 2.20 -4.98 -12.93
CA TYR A 51 3.06 -4.52 -11.84
C TYR A 51 3.59 -3.11 -12.12
N ARG A 52 4.12 -2.84 -13.31
CA ARG A 52 4.60 -1.50 -13.70
C ARG A 52 3.49 -0.44 -13.68
N GLU A 53 2.28 -0.79 -14.12
CA GLU A 53 1.12 0.10 -14.04
C GLU A 53 0.72 0.40 -12.59
N THR A 54 0.74 -0.60 -11.71
CA THR A 54 0.45 -0.41 -10.28
C THR A 54 1.52 0.44 -9.59
N GLU A 55 2.80 0.27 -9.91
CA GLU A 55 3.89 1.12 -9.40
C GLU A 55 3.70 2.58 -9.83
N LEU A 56 3.32 2.82 -11.09
CA LEU A 56 2.98 4.15 -11.60
C LEU A 56 1.79 4.77 -10.87
N GLN A 57 0.75 3.99 -10.56
CA GLN A 57 -0.41 4.45 -9.80
C GLN A 57 -0.05 4.79 -8.34
N ILE A 58 0.74 3.94 -7.69
CA ILE A 58 1.25 4.18 -6.33
C ILE A 58 2.10 5.45 -6.30
N GLY A 59 2.97 5.65 -7.31
CA GLY A 59 3.76 6.87 -7.44
C GLY A 59 2.90 8.14 -7.59
N ARG A 60 1.82 8.09 -8.37
CA ARG A 60 0.86 9.21 -8.49
C ARG A 60 0.14 9.49 -7.17
N LEU A 61 -0.37 8.45 -6.50
CA LEU A 61 -1.06 8.59 -5.22
C LEU A 61 -0.13 9.13 -4.14
N ALA A 62 1.14 8.72 -4.12
CA ALA A 62 2.14 9.25 -3.20
C ALA A 62 2.38 10.75 -3.45
N ALA A 63 2.48 11.17 -4.71
CA ALA A 63 2.63 12.58 -5.07
C ALA A 63 1.40 13.43 -4.70
N GLU A 64 0.19 12.90 -4.92
CA GLU A 64 -1.06 13.54 -4.49
C GLU A 64 -1.15 13.67 -2.97
N LEU A 65 -0.78 12.62 -2.22
CA LEU A 65 -0.78 12.62 -0.77
C LEU A 65 0.24 13.62 -0.20
N GLN A 66 1.40 13.78 -0.85
CA GLN A 66 2.38 14.79 -0.48
C GLN A 66 1.89 16.22 -0.76
N LYS A 67 1.14 16.42 -1.85
CA LYS A 67 0.47 17.70 -2.16
C LYS A 67 -0.62 18.04 -1.15
N GLU A 68 -1.44 17.07 -0.75
CA GLU A 68 -2.47 17.26 0.29
C GLU A 68 -1.86 17.52 1.68
N ARG A 69 -0.76 16.84 2.04
CA ARG A 69 -0.01 17.17 3.26
C ARG A 69 0.50 18.62 3.25
N GLY A 70 0.99 19.11 2.12
CA GLY A 70 1.40 20.51 1.97
C GLY A 70 0.24 21.51 2.11
N LYS A 71 -0.97 21.14 1.68
CA LYS A 71 -2.17 21.96 1.93
C LYS A 71 -2.57 21.93 3.40
N TYR A 72 -2.49 20.77 4.04
CA TYR A 72 -2.84 20.62 5.44
C TYR A 72 -1.92 21.46 6.35
N THR A 73 -0.60 21.46 6.10
CA THR A 73 0.33 22.33 6.83
C THR A 73 0.06 23.82 6.59
N SER A 74 -0.36 24.21 5.37
CA SER A 74 -0.78 25.59 5.11
C SER A 74 -2.08 25.97 5.82
N LEU A 75 -3.01 25.03 5.97
CA LEU A 75 -4.25 25.21 6.74
C LEU A 75 -3.99 25.27 8.25
N GLU A 76 -3.06 24.48 8.77
CA GLU A 76 -2.61 24.56 10.16
C GLU A 76 -1.95 25.91 10.45
N ALA A 77 -1.09 26.40 9.56
CA ALA A 77 -0.50 27.74 9.68
C ALA A 77 -1.56 28.86 9.66
N LEU A 78 -2.62 28.70 8.87
CA LEU A 78 -3.77 29.62 8.86
C LEU A 78 -4.58 29.54 10.16
N ARG A 79 -4.80 28.34 10.72
CA ARG A 79 -5.47 28.16 12.02
C ARG A 79 -4.64 28.72 13.19
N GLU A 80 -3.32 28.57 13.15
CA GLU A 80 -2.42 29.19 14.13
C GLU A 80 -2.43 30.72 14.01
N ALA A 81 -2.47 31.27 12.80
CA ALA A 81 -2.61 32.70 12.58
C ALA A 81 -3.98 33.23 13.06
N GLU A 82 -5.06 32.49 12.82
CA GLU A 82 -6.41 32.82 13.26
C GLU A 82 -6.53 32.77 14.79
N THR A 83 -6.04 31.72 15.43
CA THR A 83 -6.01 31.61 16.91
C THR A 83 -5.18 32.71 17.56
N LYS A 84 -4.05 33.08 16.94
CA LYS A 84 -3.24 34.22 17.39
C LYS A 84 -3.95 35.56 17.20
N ALA A 85 -4.68 35.75 16.10
CA ALA A 85 -5.51 36.94 15.89
C ALA A 85 -6.68 37.04 16.88
N TYR A 86 -7.30 35.90 17.23
CA TYR A 86 -8.32 35.83 18.28
C TYR A 86 -7.75 36.14 19.67
N GLN A 87 -6.54 35.67 19.99
CA GLN A 87 -5.83 36.01 21.22
C GLN A 87 -5.49 37.50 21.29
N ASP A 88 -4.91 38.07 20.23
CA ASP A 88 -4.64 39.50 20.13
C ASP A 88 -5.92 40.34 20.25
N MET A 89 -7.03 39.89 19.66
CA MET A 89 -8.32 40.56 19.77
C MET A 89 -8.87 40.48 21.20
N ARG A 90 -8.75 39.33 21.86
CA ARG A 90 -9.12 39.15 23.28
C ARG A 90 -8.30 40.05 24.19
N ASP A 91 -6.99 40.15 23.98
CA ASP A 91 -6.10 41.00 24.78
C ASP A 91 -6.45 42.49 24.59
N ARG A 92 -6.79 42.91 23.36
CA ARG A 92 -7.31 44.26 23.12
C ARG A 92 -8.65 44.48 23.81
N PHE A 93 -9.56 43.52 23.76
CA PHE A 93 -10.82 43.60 24.50
C PHE A 93 -10.56 43.74 26.01
N GLU A 94 -9.65 42.94 26.58
CA GLU A 94 -9.27 43.05 28.00
C GLU A 94 -8.70 44.43 28.35
N VAL A 95 -7.85 45.01 27.49
CA VAL A 95 -7.35 46.38 27.65
C VAL A 95 -8.49 47.40 27.57
N THR A 96 -9.39 47.31 26.59
CA THR A 96 -10.53 48.22 26.49
C THR A 96 -11.52 48.07 27.65
N THR A 97 -11.73 46.86 28.21
CA THR A 97 -12.52 46.68 29.43
C THR A 97 -11.85 47.29 30.65
N ARG A 98 -10.51 47.20 30.77
CA ARG A 98 -9.77 47.88 31.84
C ARG A 98 -9.85 49.39 31.69
N GLU A 99 -9.78 49.92 30.48
CA GLU A 99 -9.98 51.35 30.20
C GLU A 99 -11.44 51.79 30.48
N LEU A 100 -12.43 50.96 30.16
CA LEU A 100 -13.84 51.18 30.51
C LEU A 100 -14.08 51.09 32.02
N GLU A 101 -13.38 50.24 32.76
CA GLU A 101 -13.42 50.20 34.22
C GLU A 101 -12.74 51.42 34.85
N ILE A 102 -11.65 51.92 34.25
CA ILE A 102 -11.00 53.18 34.66
C ILE A 102 -11.90 54.38 34.37
N THR A 103 -12.59 54.42 33.23
CA THR A 103 -13.55 55.50 32.89
C THR A 103 -14.84 55.38 33.69
N ARG A 104 -15.31 54.17 34.00
CA ARG A 104 -16.42 53.92 34.94
C ARG A 104 -16.03 54.30 36.37
N GLY A 105 -14.78 54.09 36.78
CA GLY A 105 -14.24 54.59 38.05
C GLY A 105 -14.11 56.12 38.10
N LYS A 106 -13.90 56.78 36.95
CA LYS A 106 -13.95 58.25 36.82
C LYS A 106 -15.38 58.79 36.76
N LEU A 107 -16.34 58.04 36.21
CA LEU A 107 -17.77 58.37 36.17
C LEU A 107 -18.45 58.18 37.55
N PHE A 108 -18.08 57.16 38.31
CA PHE A 108 -18.53 56.97 39.70
C PHE A 108 -17.95 58.00 40.70
N GLY A 109 -16.92 58.74 40.29
CA GLY A 109 -16.36 59.86 41.04
C GLY A 109 -17.05 61.21 40.79
N LEU A 110 -18.04 61.28 39.89
CA LEU A 110 -18.75 62.50 39.49
C LEU A 110 -20.27 62.44 39.76
N GLU A 111 -20.74 61.55 40.64
CA GLU A 111 -22.13 61.49 41.14
C GLU A 111 -22.23 61.60 42.67
N ARG A 112 -21.20 62.16 43.32
CA ARG A 112 -21.26 62.61 44.72
C ARG A 112 -20.44 63.88 44.90
N THR A 113 -20.96 65.00 44.40
CA THR A 113 -20.86 66.34 44.99
C THR A 113 -21.32 67.38 43.97
N HIS A 114 -22.63 67.62 43.88
CA HIS A 114 -23.16 68.97 43.58
C HIS A 114 -24.65 69.12 43.93
N GLU A 115 -25.03 68.75 45.16
CA GLU A 115 -26.21 69.33 45.80
C GLU A 115 -25.71 70.25 46.91
N GLU A 116 -25.40 71.49 46.55
CA GLU A 116 -25.61 72.66 47.41
C GLU A 116 -25.31 73.95 46.63
N GLN A 117 -26.32 74.82 46.59
CA GLN A 117 -26.28 76.26 46.34
C GLN A 117 -26.44 76.79 44.90
N SER A 118 -27.70 76.93 44.49
CA SER A 118 -28.31 78.23 44.16
C SER A 118 -29.84 78.05 44.03
N LEU A 119 -30.63 78.27 45.08
CA LEU A 119 -31.26 79.53 45.46
C LEU A 119 -32.01 80.27 44.32
N ILE A 120 -33.33 80.35 44.53
CA ILE A 120 -34.22 81.50 44.31
C ILE A 120 -34.59 81.78 42.84
N GLU A 121 -35.81 81.40 42.44
CA GLU A 121 -36.95 82.32 42.21
C GLU A 121 -38.08 81.60 41.45
N ALA A 122 -39.33 81.92 41.83
CA ALA A 122 -40.59 81.60 41.12
C ALA A 122 -41.01 80.11 41.10
N GLU A 123 -42.17 79.66 41.60
CA GLU A 123 -43.44 80.26 41.99
C GLU A 123 -44.15 79.16 42.82
N ARG A 124 -44.40 79.35 44.12
CA ARG A 124 -45.63 79.97 44.64
C ARG A 124 -46.89 79.59 43.84
N ARG A 125 -47.60 78.54 44.26
CA ARG A 125 -48.99 78.58 44.78
C ARG A 125 -49.67 77.20 44.70
N GLN A 126 -49.71 76.51 45.84
CA GLN A 126 -50.63 75.45 46.29
C GLN A 126 -49.79 74.67 47.31
N GLU A 127 -49.94 74.76 48.63
CA GLU A 127 -51.15 74.68 49.43
C GLU A 127 -50.89 75.36 50.80
N GLU A 128 -51.45 76.55 51.02
CA GLU A 128 -51.73 77.07 52.36
C GLU A 128 -53.25 77.15 52.50
N ARG A 129 -53.85 76.02 52.86
CA ARG A 129 -55.19 75.96 53.42
C ARG A 129 -55.11 75.17 54.71
N GLU A 130 -55.61 75.81 55.77
CA GLU A 130 -56.11 75.18 57.00
C GLU A 130 -55.11 74.95 58.14
N ARG A 131 -54.74 76.06 58.78
CA ARG A 131 -54.72 76.15 60.26
C ARG A 131 -55.33 77.48 60.69
N TYR A 132 -56.53 77.44 61.25
CA TYR A 132 -57.01 78.17 62.45
C TYR A 132 -58.55 78.17 62.48
N GLN A 133 -59.11 77.09 63.04
CA GLN A 133 -60.42 77.10 63.67
C GLN A 133 -60.23 77.06 65.18
N SER A 134 -60.35 78.23 65.80
CA SER A 134 -60.66 78.44 67.22
C SER A 134 -61.32 79.82 67.26
N LEU A 135 -62.62 79.91 67.00
CA LEU A 135 -63.66 79.86 68.03
C LEU A 135 -63.44 80.90 69.14
N GLU A 136 -63.89 82.13 68.88
CA GLU A 136 -64.30 83.05 69.93
C GLU A 136 -65.41 83.96 69.37
N ARG A 137 -66.59 83.36 69.22
CA ARG A 137 -67.85 84.09 69.40
C ARG A 137 -68.06 84.19 70.91
N GLU A 138 -68.47 85.36 71.36
CA GLU A 138 -68.86 85.73 72.74
C GLU A 138 -67.81 86.48 73.58
N TYR A 139 -67.62 87.74 73.24
CA TYR A 139 -67.81 88.84 74.20
C TYR A 139 -68.91 89.71 73.56
N SER A 140 -70.13 89.77 74.10
CA SER A 140 -70.45 90.57 75.29
C SER A 140 -69.89 91.99 75.12
N LEU A 141 -70.64 93.08 75.17
CA LEU A 141 -71.97 93.33 75.68
C LEU A 141 -72.12 94.85 75.43
N LEU A 142 -73.35 95.28 75.17
CA LEU A 142 -73.80 96.65 75.43
C LEU A 142 -73.29 97.77 74.50
N ALA A 143 -74.09 98.06 73.47
CA ALA A 143 -74.46 99.44 73.18
C ALA A 143 -75.92 99.54 72.70
N GLU A 144 -76.80 98.84 73.41
CA GLU A 144 -78.08 99.41 73.78
C GLU A 144 -77.82 99.82 75.24
N GLN A 145 -77.83 101.09 75.60
CA GLN A 145 -79.10 101.72 75.86
C GLN A 145 -78.92 103.19 76.19
N LEU A 146 -79.94 103.93 75.77
CA LEU A 146 -80.53 105.05 76.48
C LEU A 146 -79.68 106.31 76.65
N SER A 147 -80.17 107.39 76.06
CA SER A 147 -81.24 108.11 76.77
C SER A 147 -82.03 108.94 75.76
N LEU A 148 -83.28 108.56 75.46
CA LEU A 148 -84.47 108.92 76.25
C LEU A 148 -84.75 110.43 76.12
N ALA A 149 -85.88 110.94 75.68
CA ALA A 149 -87.14 110.44 75.15
C ALA A 149 -88.01 111.69 74.89
N LYS A 150 -89.16 111.46 74.25
CA LYS A 150 -90.37 112.32 74.17
C LYS A 150 -90.34 113.34 73.03
N GLY A 151 -91.32 113.44 72.14
CA GLY A 151 -92.60 112.76 72.01
C GLY A 151 -93.57 113.57 71.12
N LYS A 152 -94.37 112.87 70.32
CA LYS A 152 -95.72 113.19 69.79
C LYS A 152 -95.94 114.05 68.50
N ILE A 153 -96.41 113.34 67.45
CA ILE A 153 -97.69 113.46 66.66
C ILE A 153 -97.97 114.70 65.73
N ALA A 154 -98.19 114.46 64.41
CA ALA A 154 -99.43 114.72 63.62
C ALA A 154 -99.27 115.13 62.10
N ALA A 155 -99.92 114.35 61.21
CA ALA A 155 -100.83 114.73 60.09
C ALA A 155 -100.40 115.33 58.71
N MET A 156 -100.82 114.59 57.64
CA MET A 156 -101.68 114.94 56.47
C MET A 156 -101.22 115.82 55.26
N GLU A 157 -101.36 115.20 54.07
CA GLU A 157 -102.02 115.65 52.81
C GLU A 157 -101.51 116.78 51.88
N GLY A 158 -101.67 116.53 50.56
CA GLY A 158 -102.08 117.54 49.55
C GLY A 158 -100.97 118.03 48.58
N ALA A 159 -100.61 117.32 47.51
CA ALA A 159 -101.27 117.31 46.18
C ALA A 159 -101.08 118.62 45.39
N ARG A 160 -100.23 118.62 44.35
CA ARG A 160 -100.55 118.33 42.94
C ARG A 160 -101.02 119.58 42.19
N GLU A 161 -100.27 120.01 41.17
CA GLU A 161 -100.77 120.36 39.82
C GLU A 161 -99.66 120.84 38.85
N GLU A 162 -98.58 120.05 38.67
CA GLU A 162 -97.67 120.15 37.50
C GLU A 162 -97.51 118.77 36.81
N LEU A 163 -98.59 117.97 36.80
CA LEU A 163 -98.56 116.55 36.41
C LEU A 163 -98.84 116.29 34.92
N THR A 164 -99.12 117.30 34.11
CA THR A 164 -99.65 117.09 32.74
C THR A 164 -98.61 117.19 31.62
N LEU A 165 -97.40 117.69 31.89
CA LEU A 165 -96.31 117.79 30.89
C LEU A 165 -95.28 116.66 30.97
N ALA A 166 -95.14 115.98 32.11
CA ALA A 166 -94.16 114.90 32.33
C ALA A 166 -94.63 113.50 31.86
N GLU A 167 -95.88 113.33 31.44
CA GLU A 167 -96.43 112.05 30.94
C GLU A 167 -96.27 111.85 29.43
N THR A 168 -96.12 112.93 28.66
CA THR A 168 -95.98 112.83 27.19
C THR A 168 -94.57 112.49 26.75
N GLU A 169 -93.54 112.94 27.49
CA GLU A 169 -92.13 112.62 27.19
C GLU A 169 -91.78 111.16 27.57
N ARG A 170 -92.29 110.65 28.70
CA ARG A 170 -92.13 109.23 29.10
C ARG A 170 -92.64 108.24 28.06
N ARG A 171 -93.77 108.54 27.39
CA ARG A 171 -94.35 107.67 26.33
C ARG A 171 -93.54 107.64 25.03
N ARG A 172 -92.63 108.58 24.80
CA ARG A 172 -91.74 108.60 23.62
C ARG A 172 -90.48 107.79 23.89
N GLU A 173 -89.88 107.98 25.07
CA GLU A 173 -88.72 107.22 25.52
C GLU A 173 -89.04 105.72 25.69
N GLU A 174 -90.24 105.36 26.16
CA GLU A 174 -90.66 103.96 26.24
C GLU A 174 -90.73 103.29 24.87
N ARG A 175 -91.21 103.98 23.82
CA ARG A 175 -91.29 103.41 22.47
C ARG A 175 -89.92 103.18 21.84
N GLU A 176 -88.98 104.10 22.04
CA GLU A 176 -87.60 103.91 21.56
C GLU A 176 -86.90 102.77 22.30
N ARG A 177 -87.17 102.59 23.60
CA ARG A 177 -86.67 101.41 24.35
C ARG A 177 -87.25 100.11 23.81
N TYR A 178 -88.54 100.06 23.50
CA TYR A 178 -89.16 98.87 22.91
C TYR A 178 -88.57 98.52 21.54
N LEU A 179 -88.35 99.52 20.68
CA LEU A 179 -87.78 99.28 19.35
C LEU A 179 -86.33 98.75 19.42
N ASN A 180 -85.52 99.31 20.32
CA ASN A 180 -84.14 98.85 20.57
C ASN A 180 -84.09 97.46 21.22
N LEU A 181 -85.08 97.14 22.05
CA LEU A 181 -85.18 95.82 22.68
C LEU A 181 -85.61 94.76 21.65
N GLU A 182 -86.48 95.11 20.71
CA GLU A 182 -86.93 94.23 19.64
C GLU A 182 -85.82 93.94 18.64
N SER A 183 -85.03 94.95 18.23
CA SER A 183 -83.85 94.73 17.39
C SER A 183 -82.80 93.84 18.08
N ALA A 184 -82.50 94.11 19.36
CA ALA A 184 -81.60 93.28 20.15
C ALA A 184 -82.11 91.84 20.30
N PHE A 185 -83.43 91.64 20.45
CA PHE A 185 -84.03 90.30 20.51
C PHE A 185 -83.89 89.55 19.18
N THR A 186 -84.08 90.24 18.04
CA THR A 186 -83.89 89.62 16.72
C THR A 186 -82.45 89.21 16.47
N GLU A 187 -81.46 90.06 16.82
CA GLU A 187 -80.04 89.72 16.74
C GLU A 187 -79.68 88.55 17.64
N LEU A 188 -80.18 88.53 18.88
CA LEU A 188 -79.92 87.43 19.82
C LEU A 188 -80.53 86.11 19.33
N SER A 189 -81.71 86.16 18.72
CA SER A 189 -82.39 84.99 18.15
C SER A 189 -81.63 84.43 16.94
N GLU A 190 -81.09 85.30 16.09
CA GLU A 190 -80.26 84.89 14.95
C GLU A 190 -78.93 84.28 15.41
N GLN A 191 -78.29 84.87 16.42
CA GLN A 191 -77.10 84.30 17.06
C GLN A 191 -77.39 82.94 17.71
N LEU A 192 -78.55 82.78 18.36
CA LEU A 192 -78.97 81.50 18.95
C LEU A 192 -79.18 80.43 17.87
N SER A 193 -79.76 80.80 16.72
CA SER A 193 -79.92 79.92 15.55
C SER A 193 -78.57 79.45 15.01
N LEU A 194 -77.64 80.38 14.80
CA LEU A 194 -76.28 80.08 14.35
C LEU A 194 -75.51 79.21 15.36
N ALA A 195 -75.63 79.50 16.66
CA ALA A 195 -75.03 78.70 17.71
C ALA A 195 -75.59 77.27 17.75
N LYS A 196 -76.91 77.09 17.59
CA LYS A 196 -77.55 75.77 17.48
C LYS A 196 -77.06 74.99 16.26
N GLY A 197 -76.94 75.66 15.11
CA GLY A 197 -76.38 75.04 13.90
C GLY A 197 -74.93 74.58 14.07
N ARG A 198 -74.10 75.38 14.76
CA ARG A 198 -72.72 75.00 15.10
C ARG A 198 -72.66 73.82 16.07
N VAL A 199 -73.52 73.79 17.09
CA VAL A 199 -73.59 72.66 18.03
C VAL A 199 -73.97 71.37 17.31
N ALA A 200 -74.97 71.39 16.43
CA ALA A 200 -75.36 70.21 15.66
C ALA A 200 -74.24 69.71 14.73
N ALA A 201 -73.50 70.62 14.09
CA ALA A 201 -72.36 70.25 13.25
C ALA A 201 -71.21 69.63 14.08
N LEU A 202 -70.93 70.16 15.28
CA LEU A 202 -69.93 69.60 16.19
C LEU A 202 -70.34 68.23 16.75
N GLU A 203 -71.63 68.02 17.01
CA GLU A 203 -72.16 66.70 17.42
C GLU A 203 -72.02 65.66 16.31
N SER A 204 -72.33 66.01 15.06
CA SER A 204 -72.11 65.13 13.90
C SER A 204 -70.64 64.75 13.73
N LEU A 205 -69.73 65.72 13.82
CA LEU A 205 -68.28 65.48 13.72
C LEU A 205 -67.77 64.61 14.87
N ARG A 206 -68.29 64.79 16.09
CA ARG A 206 -67.96 63.94 17.24
C ARG A 206 -68.38 62.49 16.99
N ASP A 207 -69.59 62.28 16.49
CA ASP A 207 -70.13 60.94 16.27
C ASP A 207 -69.38 60.22 15.12
N GLU A 208 -69.01 60.95 14.07
CA GLU A 208 -68.12 60.45 13.01
C GLU A 208 -66.74 60.05 13.56
N LEU A 209 -66.10 60.90 14.38
CA LEU A 209 -64.83 60.59 15.04
C LEU A 209 -64.91 59.34 15.91
N MET A 210 -65.97 59.20 16.71
CA MET A 210 -66.20 58.03 17.56
C MET A 210 -66.42 56.75 16.73
N SER A 211 -67.13 56.84 15.60
CA SER A 211 -67.32 55.71 14.69
C SER A 211 -66.02 55.28 13.99
N ALA A 212 -65.18 56.25 13.61
CA ALA A 212 -63.88 55.99 12.99
C ALA A 212 -62.89 55.39 14.01
N GLU A 213 -62.90 55.89 15.24
CA GLU A 213 -62.03 55.39 16.31
C GLU A 213 -62.43 53.97 16.77
N THR A 214 -63.72 53.68 16.85
CA THR A 214 -64.20 52.31 17.13
C THR A 214 -63.87 51.34 15.99
N SER A 215 -63.90 51.80 14.74
CA SER A 215 -63.50 50.99 13.58
C SER A 215 -61.99 50.69 13.60
N ARG A 216 -61.15 51.70 13.85
CA ARG A 216 -59.70 51.52 14.03
C ARG A 216 -59.36 50.55 15.16
N ARG A 217 -59.99 50.69 16.33
CA ARG A 217 -59.76 49.78 17.47
C ARG A 217 -60.14 48.33 17.13
N LYS A 218 -61.18 48.11 16.32
CA LYS A 218 -61.56 46.77 15.86
C LYS A 218 -60.52 46.18 14.90
N GLU A 219 -60.04 46.97 13.94
CA GLU A 219 -58.97 46.53 13.02
C GLU A 219 -57.66 46.24 13.75
N GLU A 220 -57.28 47.08 14.72
CA GLU A 220 -56.10 46.85 15.55
C GLU A 220 -56.24 45.61 16.42
N ALA A 221 -57.42 45.37 17.00
CA ALA A 221 -57.70 44.16 17.76
C ALA A 221 -57.65 42.90 16.88
N GLN A 222 -58.17 42.96 15.65
CA GLN A 222 -58.08 41.86 14.69
C GLN A 222 -56.63 41.56 14.30
N LYS A 223 -55.85 42.59 13.94
CA LYS A 223 -54.43 42.44 13.63
C LYS A 223 -53.64 41.87 14.82
N TYR A 224 -53.92 42.34 16.03
CA TYR A 224 -53.27 41.81 17.24
C TYR A 224 -53.61 40.33 17.45
N GLN A 225 -54.86 39.93 17.22
CA GLN A 225 -55.30 38.55 17.33
C GLN A 225 -54.62 37.66 16.27
N GLU A 226 -54.59 38.08 15.00
CA GLU A 226 -53.90 37.37 13.92
C GLU A 226 -52.39 37.24 14.20
N LEU A 227 -51.76 38.33 14.66
CA LEU A 227 -50.33 38.32 14.99
C LEU A 227 -50.03 37.38 16.16
N LYS A 228 -50.92 37.32 17.15
CA LYS A 228 -50.82 36.40 18.29
C LYS A 228 -50.97 34.94 17.86
N GLU A 229 -51.96 34.64 17.02
CA GLU A 229 -52.16 33.28 16.50
C GLU A 229 -50.98 32.81 15.64
N ASN A 230 -50.42 33.71 14.83
CA ASN A 230 -49.20 33.44 14.06
C ASN A 230 -47.99 33.23 14.98
N LEU A 231 -47.83 34.03 16.04
CA LEU A 231 -46.76 33.86 17.01
C LEU A 231 -46.88 32.50 17.72
N ASP A 232 -48.08 32.11 18.12
CA ASP A 232 -48.34 30.82 18.75
C ASP A 232 -48.07 29.64 17.79
N ALA A 233 -48.39 29.80 16.49
CA ALA A 233 -48.07 28.82 15.46
C ALA A 233 -46.56 28.68 15.23
N VAL A 234 -45.85 29.78 15.03
CA VAL A 234 -44.39 29.79 14.87
C VAL A 234 -43.68 29.24 16.10
N THR A 235 -44.20 29.52 17.29
CA THR A 235 -43.64 28.99 18.54
C THR A 235 -43.79 27.47 18.63
N ARG A 236 -44.94 26.93 18.21
CA ARG A 236 -45.17 25.47 18.13
C ARG A 236 -44.24 24.82 17.10
N ASP A 237 -44.10 25.40 15.92
CA ASP A 237 -43.21 24.88 14.88
C ASP A 237 -41.74 24.92 15.31
N LEU A 238 -41.33 25.97 16.03
CA LEU A 238 -39.99 26.09 16.58
C LEU A 238 -39.70 25.03 17.64
N ILE A 239 -40.67 24.71 18.51
CA ILE A 239 -40.54 23.63 19.49
C ILE A 239 -40.43 22.28 18.78
N ALA A 240 -41.30 21.99 17.82
CA ALA A 240 -41.27 20.76 17.05
C ALA A 240 -39.95 20.58 16.27
N ALA A 241 -39.46 21.65 15.64
CA ALA A 241 -38.18 21.65 14.94
C ALA A 241 -37.00 21.42 15.90
N LYS A 242 -37.03 22.01 17.10
CA LYS A 242 -36.01 21.76 18.13
C LYS A 242 -36.01 20.31 18.62
N GLU A 243 -37.19 19.74 18.83
CA GLU A 243 -37.32 18.33 19.23
C GLU A 243 -36.78 17.39 18.14
N GLN A 244 -37.07 17.66 16.87
CA GLN A 244 -36.51 16.90 15.76
C GLN A 244 -34.99 17.02 15.69
N ILE A 245 -34.44 18.23 15.79
CA ILE A 245 -32.98 18.44 15.79
C ILE A 245 -32.33 17.65 16.93
N SER A 246 -32.88 17.71 18.14
CA SER A 246 -32.36 16.97 19.29
C SER A 246 -32.40 15.44 19.07
N ALA A 247 -33.49 14.93 18.49
CA ALA A 247 -33.59 13.51 18.15
C ALA A 247 -32.56 13.10 17.08
N TYR A 248 -32.37 13.91 16.03
CA TYR A 248 -31.36 13.67 15.00
C TYR A 248 -29.93 13.72 15.55
N GLU A 249 -29.63 14.67 16.45
CA GLU A 249 -28.33 14.78 17.11
C GLU A 249 -28.04 13.53 17.96
N SER A 250 -29.02 13.07 18.74
CA SER A 250 -28.88 11.85 19.55
C SER A 250 -28.59 10.61 18.71
N VAL A 251 -29.32 10.42 17.60
CA VAL A 251 -29.08 9.29 16.68
C VAL A 251 -27.70 9.41 16.02
N ARG A 252 -27.28 10.62 15.65
CA ARG A 252 -25.95 10.86 15.05
C ARG A 252 -24.83 10.56 16.04
N GLU A 253 -24.99 10.93 17.30
CA GLU A 253 -24.04 10.61 18.37
C GLU A 253 -23.95 9.10 18.60
N GLU A 254 -25.07 8.39 18.64
CA GLU A 254 -25.09 6.94 18.78
C GLU A 254 -24.38 6.23 17.61
N GLN A 255 -24.67 6.64 16.37
CA GLN A 255 -23.97 6.12 15.18
C GLN A 255 -22.47 6.41 15.22
N THR A 256 -22.08 7.62 15.62
CA THR A 256 -20.65 8.00 15.74
C THR A 256 -19.95 7.15 16.81
N ALA A 257 -20.60 6.90 17.94
CA ALA A 257 -20.09 6.03 18.99
C ALA A 257 -19.97 4.57 18.51
N GLU A 258 -20.93 4.07 17.72
CA GLU A 258 -20.87 2.73 17.14
C GLU A 258 -19.72 2.61 16.12
N TYR A 259 -19.53 3.61 15.25
CA TYR A 259 -18.41 3.64 14.31
C TYR A 259 -17.07 3.69 15.04
N ASN A 260 -16.93 4.50 16.09
CA ASN A 260 -15.71 4.55 16.88
C ASN A 260 -15.40 3.18 17.51
N ARG A 261 -16.39 2.49 18.08
CA ARG A 261 -16.22 1.12 18.61
C ARG A 261 -15.80 0.12 17.53
N LYS A 262 -16.35 0.24 16.31
CA LYS A 262 -15.97 -0.61 15.17
C LYS A 262 -14.53 -0.32 14.73
N ILE A 263 -14.13 0.95 14.68
CA ILE A 263 -12.77 1.36 14.33
C ILE A 263 -11.77 0.84 15.37
N GLU A 264 -12.06 0.97 16.67
CA GLU A 264 -11.22 0.42 17.74
C GLU A 264 -11.05 -1.09 17.59
N ARG A 265 -12.14 -1.84 17.36
CA ARG A 265 -12.06 -3.29 17.10
C ARG A 265 -11.20 -3.61 15.88
N ILE A 266 -11.39 -2.88 14.78
CA ILE A 266 -10.59 -3.07 13.56
C ILE A 266 -9.11 -2.81 13.83
N ASN A 267 -8.77 -1.75 14.54
CA ASN A 267 -7.39 -1.44 14.90
C ASN A 267 -6.77 -2.54 15.78
N THR A 268 -7.51 -3.03 16.79
CA THR A 268 -7.02 -4.14 17.62
C THR A 268 -6.80 -5.43 16.81
N LEU A 269 -7.69 -5.74 15.87
CA LEU A 269 -7.53 -6.90 14.97
C LEU A 269 -6.35 -6.71 14.00
N TYR A 270 -6.15 -5.48 13.52
CA TYR A 270 -5.04 -5.15 12.64
C TYR A 270 -3.70 -5.30 13.37
N ASP A 271 -3.60 -4.81 14.61
CA ASP A 271 -2.39 -4.95 15.44
C ASP A 271 -2.10 -6.42 15.77
N GLN A 272 -3.13 -7.21 16.10
CA GLN A 272 -3.01 -8.65 16.29
C GLN A 272 -2.51 -9.34 15.01
N LEU A 273 -3.13 -9.07 13.86
CA LEU A 273 -2.75 -9.67 12.59
C LEU A 273 -1.33 -9.29 12.17
N LYS A 274 -0.91 -8.05 12.45
CA LYS A 274 0.45 -7.60 12.21
C LYS A 274 1.44 -8.37 13.10
N SER A 275 1.15 -8.48 14.40
CA SER A 275 1.94 -9.26 15.34
C SER A 275 2.05 -10.73 14.92
N ASP A 276 0.93 -11.36 14.52
CA ASP A 276 0.90 -12.76 14.08
C ASP A 276 1.70 -12.99 12.80
N ARG A 277 1.72 -12.02 11.88
CA ARG A 277 2.57 -12.09 10.69
C ARG A 277 4.05 -12.01 11.04
N GLU A 278 4.41 -11.14 11.98
CA GLU A 278 5.79 -10.99 12.45
C GLU A 278 6.26 -12.26 13.18
N THR A 279 5.43 -12.85 14.04
CA THR A 279 5.76 -14.12 14.71
C THR A 279 5.89 -15.27 13.72
N LEU A 280 4.96 -15.44 12.78
CA LEU A 280 5.05 -16.48 11.75
C LEU A 280 6.29 -16.32 10.87
N ALA A 281 6.66 -15.09 10.50
CA ALA A 281 7.86 -14.83 9.71
C ALA A 281 9.14 -15.19 10.50
N ASN A 282 9.18 -14.83 11.79
CA ASN A 282 10.30 -15.19 12.66
C ASN A 282 10.40 -16.70 12.87
N GLU A 283 9.28 -17.40 13.10
CA GLU A 283 9.25 -18.87 13.22
C GLU A 283 9.74 -19.55 11.94
N GLN A 284 9.33 -19.06 10.77
CA GLN A 284 9.82 -19.57 9.49
C GLN A 284 11.32 -19.35 9.32
N MET A 285 11.83 -18.17 9.67
CA MET A 285 13.26 -17.87 9.63
C MET A 285 14.04 -18.78 10.58
N ASP A 286 13.57 -18.95 11.81
CA ASP A 286 14.19 -19.83 12.81
C ASP A 286 14.24 -21.29 12.34
N LEU A 287 13.18 -21.78 11.70
CA LEU A 287 13.15 -23.12 11.11
C LEU A 287 14.15 -23.27 9.97
N LEU A 288 14.32 -22.24 9.13
CA LEU A 288 15.32 -22.26 8.06
C LEU A 288 16.74 -22.28 8.61
N VAL A 289 17.02 -21.45 9.61
CA VAL A 289 18.33 -21.40 10.28
C VAL A 289 18.65 -22.74 10.94
N LYS A 290 17.71 -23.32 11.70
CA LYS A 290 17.89 -24.65 12.31
C LYS A 290 18.19 -25.73 11.28
N LYS A 291 17.47 -25.75 10.15
CA LYS A 291 17.75 -26.70 9.06
C LYS A 291 19.14 -26.51 8.47
N GLN A 292 19.60 -25.27 8.30
CA GLN A 292 20.95 -24.99 7.81
C GLN A 292 22.02 -25.45 8.81
N GLU A 293 21.81 -25.24 10.11
CA GLU A 293 22.69 -25.72 11.16
C GLU A 293 22.75 -27.26 11.20
N GLU A 294 21.61 -27.93 11.11
CA GLU A 294 21.53 -29.41 11.04
C GLU A 294 22.30 -29.96 9.83
N LEU A 295 22.15 -29.33 8.65
CA LEU A 295 22.88 -29.70 7.45
C LEU A 295 24.39 -29.49 7.61
N ALA A 296 24.81 -28.35 8.17
CA ALA A 296 26.23 -28.07 8.40
C ALA A 296 26.87 -29.10 9.35
N VAL A 297 26.17 -29.47 10.43
CA VAL A 297 26.63 -30.50 11.37
C VAL A 297 26.70 -31.87 10.69
N SER A 298 25.70 -32.22 9.88
CA SER A 298 25.70 -33.47 9.11
C SER A 298 26.87 -33.53 8.12
N TRP A 299 27.14 -32.45 7.37
CA TRP A 299 28.23 -32.42 6.39
C TRP A 299 29.62 -32.46 7.01
N GLN A 300 29.80 -31.89 8.21
CA GLN A 300 31.04 -32.03 8.99
C GLN A 300 31.29 -33.47 9.45
N LYS A 301 30.23 -34.22 9.76
CA LYS A 301 30.33 -35.61 10.21
C LYS A 301 30.37 -36.62 9.04
N HIS A 302 29.93 -36.22 7.85
CA HIS A 302 29.77 -37.08 6.67
C HIS A 302 30.99 -37.96 6.36
N GLU A 303 32.21 -37.41 6.38
CA GLU A 303 33.42 -38.20 6.10
C GLU A 303 33.59 -39.38 7.09
N ASN A 304 33.38 -39.12 8.38
CA ASN A 304 33.48 -40.13 9.43
C ASN A 304 32.34 -41.15 9.35
N GLU A 305 31.11 -40.69 9.08
CA GLU A 305 29.92 -41.53 8.94
C GLU A 305 30.03 -42.47 7.74
N VAL A 306 30.52 -41.98 6.59
CA VAL A 306 30.81 -42.80 5.41
C VAL A 306 31.87 -43.85 5.72
N ALA A 307 32.96 -43.47 6.40
CA ALA A 307 34.01 -44.41 6.75
C ALA A 307 33.51 -45.52 7.70
N GLU A 308 32.71 -45.16 8.70
CA GLU A 308 32.10 -46.14 9.61
C GLU A 308 31.09 -47.04 8.90
N SER A 309 30.29 -46.48 7.99
CA SER A 309 29.34 -47.22 7.16
C SER A 309 30.07 -48.25 6.29
N ILE A 310 31.11 -47.84 5.55
CA ILE A 310 31.92 -48.75 4.72
C ILE A 310 32.54 -49.85 5.58
N ARG A 311 33.14 -49.52 6.74
CA ARG A 311 33.70 -50.54 7.66
C ARG A 311 32.65 -51.55 8.11
N THR A 312 31.45 -51.08 8.44
CA THR A 312 30.34 -51.93 8.88
C THR A 312 29.86 -52.84 7.76
N ILE A 313 29.73 -52.30 6.54
CA ILE A 313 29.37 -53.07 5.34
C ILE A 313 30.42 -54.13 5.07
N CYS A 314 31.72 -53.78 5.14
CA CYS A 314 32.81 -54.71 4.91
C CYS A 314 32.81 -55.86 5.92
N ARG A 315 32.60 -55.58 7.21
CA ARG A 315 32.48 -56.61 8.26
C ARG A 315 31.26 -57.51 8.07
N LYS A 316 30.14 -56.96 7.60
CA LYS A 316 28.87 -57.69 7.45
C LYS A 316 28.83 -58.56 6.19
N HIS A 317 29.50 -58.14 5.13
CA HIS A 317 29.44 -58.78 3.81
C HIS A 317 30.77 -59.43 3.40
N ASP A 318 31.71 -59.58 4.33
CA ASP A 318 33.03 -60.20 4.15
C ASP A 318 33.88 -59.53 3.05
N PHE A 319 33.84 -58.19 2.97
CA PHE A 319 34.78 -57.43 2.13
C PHE A 319 36.05 -57.10 2.91
N VAL A 320 37.19 -57.09 2.19
CA VAL A 320 38.48 -56.72 2.77
C VAL A 320 38.62 -55.20 2.71
N TRP A 321 38.41 -54.53 3.84
CA TRP A 321 38.69 -53.10 3.98
C TRP A 321 40.20 -52.90 4.20
N CYS A 322 40.79 -51.96 3.46
CA CYS A 322 42.22 -51.66 3.56
C CYS A 322 42.42 -50.44 4.46
N GLU A 323 43.20 -50.60 5.53
CA GLU A 323 43.56 -49.48 6.40
C GLU A 323 44.46 -48.47 5.67
N LYS A 324 44.39 -47.19 6.07
CA LYS A 324 45.20 -46.12 5.46
C LYS A 324 46.71 -46.41 5.51
N CYS A 325 47.18 -47.15 6.52
CA CYS A 325 48.58 -47.56 6.67
C CYS A 325 48.96 -48.78 5.82
N GLU A 326 47.97 -49.54 5.33
CA GLU A 326 48.17 -50.76 4.53
C GLU A 326 48.10 -50.49 3.03
N TYR A 327 47.60 -49.31 2.63
CA TYR A 327 47.54 -48.90 1.23
C TYR A 327 48.96 -48.68 0.66
N PRO A 328 49.35 -49.40 -0.42
CA PRO A 328 50.75 -49.47 -0.85
C PRO A 328 51.25 -48.25 -1.65
N HIS A 329 50.35 -47.34 -2.08
CA HIS A 329 50.69 -46.24 -2.99
C HIS A 329 50.67 -44.87 -2.31
N GLN A 330 51.31 -43.89 -2.94
CA GLN A 330 51.30 -42.50 -2.46
C GLN A 330 49.91 -41.86 -2.60
N GLY A 331 49.50 -41.19 -1.52
CA GLY A 331 48.20 -40.56 -1.38
C GLY A 331 47.32 -41.36 -0.42
N THR A 332 46.48 -40.65 0.32
CA THR A 332 45.62 -41.24 1.35
C THR A 332 44.16 -41.10 0.90
N PRO A 333 43.63 -42.06 0.13
CA PRO A 333 42.19 -42.09 -0.10
C PRO A 333 41.46 -42.24 1.23
N ASP A 334 40.24 -41.70 1.32
CA ASP A 334 39.48 -41.76 2.58
C ASP A 334 39.12 -43.20 2.95
N ASN A 335 38.62 -43.97 1.97
CA ASN A 335 38.28 -45.37 2.14
C ASN A 335 38.71 -46.20 0.93
N VAL A 336 39.29 -47.38 1.19
CA VAL A 336 39.72 -48.32 0.17
C VAL A 336 39.21 -49.71 0.50
N VAL A 337 38.63 -50.38 -0.50
CA VAL A 337 38.15 -51.76 -0.38
C VAL A 337 38.84 -52.62 -1.44
N LEU A 338 39.40 -53.74 -1.02
CA LEU A 338 40.06 -54.70 -1.92
C LEU A 338 39.00 -55.69 -2.44
N ILE A 339 38.79 -55.69 -3.75
CA ILE A 339 37.81 -56.53 -4.46
C ILE A 339 38.52 -57.11 -5.69
N GLY A 340 38.57 -58.43 -5.86
CA GLY A 340 39.23 -59.04 -7.04
C GLY A 340 40.72 -58.74 -7.16
N LYS A 341 41.43 -58.60 -6.03
CA LYS A 341 42.84 -58.17 -5.97
C LYS A 341 43.11 -56.75 -6.50
N MET A 342 42.07 -55.96 -6.73
CA MET A 342 42.19 -54.55 -7.10
C MET A 342 41.65 -53.65 -5.98
N TYR A 343 42.35 -52.55 -5.73
CA TYR A 343 41.91 -51.53 -4.80
C TYR A 343 40.83 -50.67 -5.44
N THR A 344 39.66 -50.62 -4.81
CA THR A 344 38.54 -49.75 -5.19
C THR A 344 38.47 -48.58 -4.22
N ILE A 345 38.40 -47.36 -4.74
CA ILE A 345 38.50 -46.12 -3.95
C ILE A 345 37.11 -45.51 -3.74
N PHE A 346 36.81 -45.21 -2.48
CA PHE A 346 35.62 -44.49 -2.04
C PHE A 346 36.05 -43.26 -1.24
N ASP A 347 35.96 -42.10 -1.88
CA ASP A 347 36.46 -40.84 -1.35
C ASP A 347 35.27 -39.96 -0.93
N ALA A 348 35.18 -39.56 0.34
CA ALA A 348 34.01 -38.87 0.85
C ALA A 348 34.15 -37.37 0.61
N LYS A 349 33.10 -36.75 0.05
CA LYS A 349 33.11 -35.33 -0.27
C LYS A 349 31.79 -34.68 0.12
N SER A 350 31.87 -33.66 0.96
CA SER A 350 30.74 -32.84 1.39
C SER A 350 31.04 -31.35 1.16
N PRO A 351 30.01 -30.49 1.07
CA PRO A 351 30.21 -29.05 1.11
C PRO A 351 30.75 -28.63 2.47
N LYS A 352 31.59 -27.60 2.51
CA LYS A 352 32.15 -27.09 3.78
C LYS A 352 31.12 -26.30 4.58
N ASN A 353 30.29 -25.51 3.89
CA ASN A 353 29.27 -24.64 4.47
C ASN A 353 28.01 -24.61 3.59
N PRO A 354 26.82 -24.35 4.16
CA PRO A 354 25.56 -24.18 3.41
C PRO A 354 25.65 -23.15 2.28
N GLU A 355 26.41 -22.08 2.48
CA GLU A 355 26.59 -21.00 1.50
C GLU A 355 27.39 -21.43 0.26
N GLU A 356 28.24 -22.46 0.37
CA GLU A 356 29.06 -22.96 -0.75
C GLU A 356 28.37 -24.06 -1.55
N LEU A 357 27.11 -24.40 -1.22
CA LEU A 357 26.39 -25.51 -1.85
C LEU A 357 26.27 -25.32 -3.37
N GLU A 358 26.07 -24.10 -3.86
CA GLU A 358 26.01 -23.80 -5.30
C GLU A 358 27.32 -24.09 -6.03
N ASN A 359 28.47 -23.96 -5.35
CA ASN A 359 29.79 -24.21 -5.91
C ASN A 359 30.22 -25.69 -5.80
N PHE A 360 29.42 -26.51 -5.11
CA PHE A 360 29.73 -27.91 -4.87
C PHE A 360 29.91 -28.75 -6.15
N PRO A 361 29.11 -28.59 -7.24
CA PRO A 361 29.34 -29.31 -8.49
C PRO A 361 30.71 -29.02 -9.11
N ALA A 362 31.15 -27.76 -9.09
CA ALA A 362 32.45 -27.36 -9.61
C ALA A 362 33.60 -27.96 -8.77
N TYR A 363 33.42 -27.99 -7.44
CA TYR A 363 34.33 -28.66 -6.53
C TYR A 363 34.43 -30.16 -6.82
N LEU A 364 33.31 -30.86 -7.02
CA LEU A 364 33.30 -32.29 -7.36
C LEU A 364 34.01 -32.56 -8.69
N LYS A 365 33.84 -31.70 -9.70
CA LYS A 365 34.57 -31.82 -10.97
C LYS A 365 36.08 -31.74 -10.77
N TYR A 366 36.55 -30.76 -10.01
CA TYR A 366 37.98 -30.63 -9.67
C TYR A 366 38.49 -31.86 -8.91
N GLN A 367 37.70 -32.37 -7.96
CA GLN A 367 38.07 -33.58 -7.20
C GLN A 367 38.13 -34.81 -8.10
N ALA A 368 37.19 -34.96 -9.05
CA ALA A 368 37.20 -36.05 -10.01
C ALA A 368 38.47 -36.05 -10.90
N GLU A 369 38.88 -34.87 -11.39
CA GLU A 369 40.14 -34.71 -12.13
C GLU A 369 41.37 -35.00 -11.24
N ALA A 370 41.30 -34.67 -9.95
CA ALA A 370 42.36 -34.96 -8.99
C ALA A 370 42.53 -36.46 -8.67
N MET A 371 41.52 -37.31 -8.94
CA MET A 371 41.60 -38.77 -8.74
C MET A 371 42.60 -39.46 -9.67
N LYS A 372 43.12 -38.76 -10.69
CA LYS A 372 44.22 -39.25 -11.54
C LYS A 372 45.44 -39.68 -10.74
N LYS A 373 45.67 -39.10 -9.55
CA LYS A 373 46.79 -39.50 -8.68
C LYS A 373 46.73 -40.98 -8.27
N TYR A 374 45.54 -41.54 -8.08
CA TYR A 374 45.35 -42.93 -7.69
C TYR A 374 45.23 -43.86 -8.90
N CYS A 375 44.53 -43.42 -9.95
CA CYS A 375 44.24 -44.24 -11.13
C CYS A 375 45.47 -44.52 -12.03
N LYS A 376 46.65 -43.98 -11.70
CA LYS A 376 47.91 -44.27 -12.40
C LYS A 376 48.43 -45.68 -12.12
N HIS A 377 48.02 -46.28 -11.02
CA HIS A 377 48.47 -47.60 -10.61
C HIS A 377 47.60 -48.70 -11.24
N ASP A 378 48.23 -49.83 -11.58
CA ASP A 378 47.58 -50.93 -12.31
C ASP A 378 46.70 -51.82 -11.41
N ASP A 379 47.03 -51.87 -10.12
CA ASP A 379 46.30 -52.59 -9.07
C ASP A 379 45.15 -51.76 -8.47
N VAL A 380 44.85 -50.59 -9.03
CA VAL A 380 43.72 -49.73 -8.65
C VAL A 380 42.68 -49.77 -9.76
N ARG A 381 41.40 -50.00 -9.42
CA ARG A 381 40.29 -49.98 -10.39
C ARG A 381 40.19 -48.60 -11.06
N LYS A 382 39.82 -48.60 -12.34
CA LYS A 382 39.61 -47.36 -13.11
C LYS A 382 38.24 -46.75 -12.85
N GLU A 383 37.35 -47.43 -12.11
CA GLU A 383 36.13 -46.87 -11.56
C GLU A 383 36.37 -46.37 -10.13
N VAL A 384 36.25 -45.05 -9.92
CA VAL A 384 36.41 -44.40 -8.60
C VAL A 384 35.09 -43.80 -8.16
N PHE A 385 34.81 -43.82 -6.85
CA PHE A 385 33.54 -43.36 -6.29
C PHE A 385 33.75 -42.17 -5.36
N LEU A 386 33.13 -41.03 -5.68
CA LEU A 386 32.98 -39.91 -4.76
C LEU A 386 31.66 -40.06 -3.99
N VAL A 387 31.74 -40.19 -2.67
CA VAL A 387 30.58 -40.40 -1.81
C VAL A 387 30.11 -39.06 -1.24
N VAL A 388 28.95 -38.59 -1.68
CA VAL A 388 28.38 -37.28 -1.33
C VAL A 388 27.12 -37.41 -0.47
N PRO A 389 26.80 -36.43 0.40
CA PRO A 389 25.58 -36.46 1.19
C PRO A 389 24.34 -36.42 0.30
N SER A 390 23.29 -37.16 0.67
CA SER A 390 22.02 -37.21 -0.07
C SER A 390 21.33 -35.85 -0.17
N SER A 391 21.57 -34.95 0.79
CA SER A 391 21.07 -33.56 0.76
C SER A 391 21.68 -32.69 -0.32
N THR A 392 22.76 -33.12 -0.97
CA THR A 392 23.41 -32.36 -2.05
C THR A 392 22.87 -32.70 -3.44
N LEU A 393 22.06 -33.76 -3.57
CA LEU A 393 21.61 -34.29 -4.85
C LEU A 393 20.81 -33.28 -5.67
N ASP A 394 20.05 -32.39 -5.03
CA ASP A 394 19.21 -31.39 -5.69
C ASP A 394 20.01 -30.37 -6.50
N VAL A 395 21.28 -30.15 -6.13
CA VAL A 395 22.17 -29.17 -6.77
C VAL A 395 23.04 -29.83 -7.85
N LEU A 396 23.12 -31.16 -7.88
CA LEU A 396 23.94 -31.90 -8.83
C LEU A 396 23.16 -32.18 -10.12
N THR A 397 23.79 -31.88 -11.25
CA THR A 397 23.25 -32.22 -12.60
C THR A 397 24.01 -33.37 -13.25
N THR A 398 25.25 -33.62 -12.81
CA THR A 398 26.15 -34.62 -13.36
C THR A 398 26.52 -35.60 -12.27
N TYR A 399 26.34 -36.90 -12.52
CA TYR A 399 26.61 -37.98 -11.56
C TYR A 399 27.76 -38.89 -11.98
N GLN A 400 28.35 -38.65 -13.15
CA GLN A 400 29.49 -39.39 -13.68
C GLN A 400 30.41 -38.44 -14.45
N TYR A 401 31.70 -38.54 -14.20
CA TYR A 401 32.74 -37.89 -15.00
C TYR A 401 33.52 -38.97 -15.74
N ASP A 402 33.36 -39.01 -17.07
CA ASP A 402 34.11 -39.89 -17.94
C ASP A 402 35.44 -39.22 -18.33
N LEU A 403 36.55 -39.74 -17.78
CA LEU A 403 37.89 -39.26 -18.07
C LEU A 403 38.61 -40.38 -18.84
N ALA A 404 39.42 -40.02 -19.84
CA ALA A 404 39.95 -40.98 -20.82
C ALA A 404 40.64 -42.24 -20.23
N GLU A 405 41.22 -42.15 -19.03
CA GLU A 405 41.92 -43.24 -18.35
C GLU A 405 41.09 -43.90 -17.23
N TYR A 406 40.03 -43.24 -16.74
CA TYR A 406 39.26 -43.68 -15.57
C TYR A 406 37.91 -42.94 -15.46
N VAL A 407 36.93 -43.57 -14.82
CA VAL A 407 35.59 -43.01 -14.63
C VAL A 407 35.35 -42.70 -13.16
N VAL A 408 34.81 -41.53 -12.86
CA VAL A 408 34.44 -41.13 -11.50
C VAL A 408 32.93 -41.07 -11.37
N TYR A 409 32.37 -41.87 -10.47
CA TYR A 409 30.95 -41.88 -10.14
C TYR A 409 30.68 -41.08 -8.87
N ILE A 410 29.65 -40.25 -8.90
CA ILE A 410 29.13 -39.57 -7.72
C ILE A 410 27.99 -40.41 -7.15
N ILE A 411 28.16 -40.87 -5.91
CA ILE A 411 27.24 -41.79 -5.25
C ILE A 411 26.88 -41.30 -3.85
N THR A 412 25.77 -41.78 -3.30
CA THR A 412 25.38 -41.49 -1.92
C THR A 412 25.68 -42.67 -0.98
N PRO A 413 25.70 -42.46 0.35
CA PRO A 413 25.96 -43.53 1.32
C PRO A 413 25.01 -44.72 1.18
N GLU A 414 23.75 -44.50 0.81
CA GLU A 414 22.75 -45.56 0.65
C GLU A 414 23.06 -46.49 -0.53
N SER A 415 23.84 -46.01 -1.50
CA SER A 415 24.25 -46.76 -2.69
C SER A 415 25.49 -47.63 -2.45
N LEU A 416 26.17 -47.49 -1.31
CA LEU A 416 27.42 -48.23 -1.04
C LEU A 416 27.23 -49.74 -1.04
N ILE A 417 26.17 -50.24 -0.38
CA ILE A 417 25.88 -51.68 -0.30
C ILE A 417 25.64 -52.28 -1.69
N PRO A 418 24.68 -51.76 -2.50
CA PRO A 418 24.43 -52.35 -3.82
C PRO A 418 25.65 -52.24 -4.74
N ILE A 419 26.41 -51.14 -4.70
CA ILE A 419 27.62 -50.98 -5.53
C ILE A 419 28.68 -52.02 -5.15
N LEU A 420 29.00 -52.16 -3.86
CA LEU A 420 29.98 -53.16 -3.41
C LEU A 420 29.56 -54.58 -3.79
N GLN A 421 28.26 -54.89 -3.67
CA GLN A 421 27.73 -56.20 -4.08
C GLN A 421 27.82 -56.44 -5.60
N ILE A 422 27.53 -55.42 -6.41
CA ILE A 422 27.67 -55.50 -7.88
C ILE A 422 29.14 -55.68 -8.25
N LEU A 423 30.06 -54.92 -7.64
CA LEU A 423 31.50 -55.07 -7.90
C LEU A 423 32.00 -56.48 -7.57
N ARG A 424 31.51 -57.09 -6.48
CA ARG A 424 31.79 -58.49 -6.16
C ARG A 424 31.19 -59.48 -7.17
N GLN A 425 30.02 -59.19 -7.71
CA GLN A 425 29.43 -60.01 -8.75
C GLN A 425 30.22 -59.91 -10.05
N ILE A 426 30.61 -58.70 -10.46
CA ILE A 426 31.46 -58.46 -11.63
C ILE A 426 32.79 -59.21 -11.48
N GLU A 427 33.40 -59.21 -10.30
CA GLU A 427 34.57 -60.04 -10.01
C GLU A 427 34.32 -61.52 -10.35
N ASN A 428 33.19 -62.10 -9.93
CA ASN A 428 32.85 -63.49 -10.25
C ASN A 428 32.65 -63.76 -11.75
N TYR A 429 32.35 -62.73 -12.56
CA TYR A 429 32.23 -62.82 -14.03
C TYR A 429 33.55 -62.52 -14.76
N GLU A 430 34.44 -61.70 -14.18
CA GLU A 430 35.80 -61.45 -14.68
C GLU A 430 36.72 -62.68 -14.48
N PHE A 431 36.35 -63.60 -13.60
CA PHE A 431 36.91 -64.95 -13.57
C PHE A 431 36.33 -65.80 -14.70
N THR A 432 37.18 -66.05 -15.69
CA THR A 432 37.01 -66.77 -16.95
C THR A 432 36.67 -68.27 -16.84
N ASP A 433 36.10 -68.71 -15.71
CA ASP A 433 35.56 -70.07 -15.59
C ASP A 433 34.11 -70.18 -16.11
N THR A 434 33.52 -69.10 -16.62
CA THR A 434 32.15 -69.08 -17.19
C THR A 434 32.04 -68.62 -18.65
N MET A 435 33.13 -68.19 -19.30
CA MET A 435 33.08 -68.06 -20.77
C MET A 435 32.99 -69.45 -21.37
N SER A 436 31.99 -69.69 -22.25
CA SER A 436 31.92 -70.96 -22.97
C SER A 436 33.24 -71.18 -23.72
N PRO A 437 33.74 -72.42 -23.84
CA PRO A 437 34.93 -72.71 -24.64
C PRO A 437 34.85 -72.14 -26.07
N GLU A 438 33.64 -72.00 -26.61
CA GLU A 438 33.38 -71.40 -27.92
C GLU A 438 33.64 -69.90 -27.96
N ASP A 439 33.27 -69.15 -26.93
CA ASP A 439 33.47 -67.69 -26.90
C ASP A 439 34.92 -67.32 -26.59
N GLN A 440 35.62 -68.16 -25.81
CA GLN A 440 37.07 -68.09 -25.66
C GLN A 440 37.79 -68.33 -26.99
N ASP A 441 37.42 -69.37 -27.74
CA ASP A 441 38.01 -69.63 -29.06
C ASP A 441 37.73 -68.50 -30.06
N LYS A 442 36.52 -67.92 -30.07
CA LYS A 442 36.19 -66.75 -30.90
C LYS A 442 37.05 -65.52 -30.56
N LEU A 443 37.20 -65.21 -29.27
CA LEU A 443 38.02 -64.08 -28.83
C LEU A 443 39.50 -64.30 -29.18
N CYS A 444 40.04 -65.49 -28.93
CA CYS A 444 41.40 -65.85 -29.31
C CYS A 444 41.63 -65.77 -30.82
N ARG A 445 40.67 -66.22 -31.64
CA ARG A 445 40.73 -66.07 -33.11
C ARG A 445 40.69 -64.61 -33.54
N PHE A 446 39.84 -63.78 -32.92
CA PHE A 446 39.74 -62.37 -33.25
C PHE A 446 41.04 -61.62 -32.91
N ILE A 447 41.53 -61.78 -31.68
CA ILE A 447 42.80 -61.17 -31.24
C ILE A 447 43.97 -61.70 -32.07
N GLY A 448 43.98 -63.00 -32.39
CA GLY A 448 44.99 -63.61 -33.26
C GLY A 448 44.99 -63.00 -34.67
N LYS A 449 43.81 -62.85 -35.29
CA LYS A 449 43.66 -62.20 -36.59
C LYS A 449 44.09 -60.73 -36.56
N LEU A 450 43.67 -59.99 -35.53
CA LEU A 450 44.05 -58.57 -35.37
C LEU A 450 45.56 -58.43 -35.19
N SER A 451 46.16 -59.20 -34.27
CA SER A 451 47.62 -59.20 -34.03
C SER A 451 48.39 -59.54 -35.30
N HIS A 452 47.94 -60.54 -36.06
CA HIS A 452 48.57 -60.92 -37.31
C HIS A 452 48.44 -59.84 -38.39
N ALA A 453 47.24 -59.25 -38.56
CA ALA A 453 47.01 -58.17 -39.52
C ALA A 453 47.88 -56.94 -39.21
N THR A 454 47.95 -56.53 -37.94
CA THR A 454 48.80 -55.41 -37.50
C THR A 454 50.28 -55.70 -37.74
N LYS A 455 50.77 -56.88 -37.36
CA LYS A 455 52.15 -57.30 -37.63
C LYS A 455 52.46 -57.28 -39.13
N ARG A 456 51.53 -57.78 -39.96
CA ARG A 456 51.70 -57.80 -41.42
C ARG A 456 51.73 -56.38 -42.00
N LYS A 457 50.87 -55.48 -41.51
CA LYS A 457 50.87 -54.07 -41.92
C LYS A 457 52.19 -53.38 -41.59
N ILE A 458 52.69 -53.54 -40.35
CA ILE A 458 54.00 -53.02 -39.95
C ILE A 458 55.13 -53.56 -40.85
N GLN A 459 55.12 -54.86 -41.16
CA GLN A 459 56.10 -55.46 -42.07
C GLN A 459 56.04 -54.87 -43.48
N ILE A 460 54.83 -54.72 -44.04
CA ILE A 460 54.61 -54.12 -45.37
C ILE A 460 55.12 -52.68 -45.38
N ASP A 461 54.75 -51.88 -44.38
CA ASP A 461 55.17 -50.48 -44.27
C ASP A 461 56.68 -50.37 -44.10
N THR A 462 57.29 -51.26 -43.32
CA THR A 462 58.75 -51.33 -43.17
C THR A 462 59.44 -51.70 -44.49
N TYR A 463 58.89 -52.65 -45.24
CA TYR A 463 59.41 -53.04 -46.54
C TYR A 463 59.35 -51.87 -47.54
N PHE A 464 58.17 -51.26 -47.71
CA PHE A 464 58.03 -50.11 -48.61
C PHE A 464 58.85 -48.91 -48.17
N SER A 465 58.99 -48.67 -46.86
CA SER A 465 59.87 -47.62 -46.36
C SER A 465 61.32 -47.86 -46.78
N ARG A 466 61.81 -49.11 -46.77
CA ARG A 466 63.17 -49.44 -47.25
C ARG A 466 63.30 -49.24 -48.75
N GLU A 467 62.37 -49.76 -49.54
CA GLU A 467 62.37 -49.57 -51.01
C GLU A 467 62.32 -48.09 -51.40
N LEU A 468 61.49 -47.29 -50.70
CA LEU A 468 61.41 -45.84 -50.93
C LEU A 468 62.72 -45.14 -50.52
N ILE A 469 63.33 -45.51 -49.39
CA ILE A 469 64.63 -44.95 -48.99
C ILE A 469 65.72 -45.31 -50.00
N ASP A 470 65.76 -46.53 -50.51
CA ASP A 470 66.75 -46.94 -51.50
C ASP A 470 66.50 -46.27 -52.87
N ALA A 471 65.24 -46.07 -53.26
CA ALA A 471 64.88 -45.26 -54.43
C ALA A 471 65.32 -43.80 -54.26
N LEU A 472 65.10 -43.19 -53.08
CA LEU A 472 65.56 -41.84 -52.75
C LEU A 472 67.09 -41.73 -52.79
N ARG A 473 67.82 -42.73 -52.28
CA ARG A 473 69.29 -42.79 -52.40
C ARG A 473 69.75 -42.90 -53.85
N GLY A 474 68.96 -43.51 -54.73
CA GLY A 474 69.23 -43.53 -56.17
C GLY A 474 69.16 -42.14 -56.82
N ILE A 475 68.41 -41.19 -56.23
CA ILE A 475 68.31 -39.79 -56.68
C ILE A 475 69.61 -39.03 -56.41
N ASP A 476 70.41 -39.44 -55.42
CA ASP A 476 71.73 -38.84 -55.14
C ASP A 476 72.76 -39.04 -56.27
N MET A 477 72.46 -39.88 -57.28
CA MET A 477 73.29 -40.10 -58.47
C MET A 477 72.99 -39.12 -59.62
N ILE A 478 72.08 -38.14 -59.41
CA ILE A 478 71.69 -37.15 -60.42
C ILE A 478 72.67 -35.95 -60.42
N PRO A 479 73.00 -35.35 -61.58
CA PRO A 479 73.89 -34.18 -61.65
C PRO A 479 73.45 -33.00 -60.77
N GLU A 480 74.40 -32.29 -60.15
CA GLU A 480 74.15 -31.23 -59.14
C GLU A 480 73.20 -30.12 -59.63
N ASP A 481 73.18 -29.81 -60.93
CA ASP A 481 72.31 -28.79 -61.53
C ASP A 481 70.81 -29.13 -61.37
N PHE A 482 70.45 -30.42 -61.46
CA PHE A 482 69.06 -30.88 -61.27
C PHE A 482 68.72 -31.06 -59.79
N ALA A 483 69.68 -31.46 -58.95
CA ALA A 483 69.47 -31.62 -57.51
C ALA A 483 69.01 -30.32 -56.83
N ALA A 484 69.57 -29.18 -57.24
CA ALA A 484 69.18 -27.86 -56.74
C ALA A 484 67.74 -27.45 -57.14
N GLU A 485 67.25 -27.93 -58.28
CA GLU A 485 65.89 -27.68 -58.75
C GLU A 485 64.88 -28.62 -58.05
N ILE A 486 65.22 -29.91 -57.90
CA ILE A 486 64.43 -30.90 -57.15
C ILE A 486 64.20 -30.43 -55.70
N GLY A 487 65.24 -29.96 -55.02
CA GLY A 487 65.13 -29.46 -53.65
C GLY A 487 64.17 -28.26 -53.50
N LYS A 488 64.01 -27.42 -54.54
CA LYS A 488 63.02 -26.31 -54.54
C LYS A 488 61.59 -26.83 -54.68
N TYR A 489 61.37 -27.93 -55.40
CA TYR A 489 60.06 -28.56 -55.51
C TYR A 489 59.70 -29.33 -54.23
N GLU A 490 60.64 -30.05 -53.63
CA GLU A 490 60.43 -30.73 -52.34
C GLU A 490 60.06 -29.74 -51.22
N GLN A 491 60.77 -28.61 -51.10
CA GLN A 491 60.46 -27.58 -50.10
C GLN A 491 59.08 -26.92 -50.29
N LYS A 492 58.55 -26.90 -51.53
CA LYS A 492 57.21 -26.40 -51.83
C LYS A 492 56.12 -27.46 -51.57
N ALA A 493 56.46 -28.74 -51.66
CA ALA A 493 55.53 -29.85 -51.45
C ALA A 493 55.40 -30.17 -49.94
N LYS A 494 54.48 -29.49 -49.25
CA LYS A 494 54.09 -29.88 -47.89
C LYS A 494 53.11 -31.06 -47.93
N LEU A 495 53.59 -32.25 -47.58
CA LEU A 495 52.72 -33.38 -47.24
C LEU A 495 52.44 -33.32 -45.72
N ASN A 496 51.29 -32.79 -45.33
CA ASN A 496 50.85 -32.87 -43.94
C ASN A 496 50.07 -34.19 -43.76
N PRO A 497 50.60 -35.17 -43.01
CA PRO A 497 49.76 -36.27 -42.55
C PRO A 497 48.62 -35.69 -41.68
N PRO A 498 47.40 -36.26 -41.74
CA PRO A 498 46.29 -35.80 -40.91
C PRO A 498 46.71 -35.86 -39.43
N MET A 499 46.75 -34.68 -38.79
CA MET A 499 47.07 -34.58 -37.36
C MET A 499 45.89 -35.09 -36.53
N GLU A 500 46.15 -36.04 -35.66
CA GLU A 500 45.17 -36.61 -34.73
C GLU A 500 44.62 -35.52 -33.79
N LYS A 501 43.35 -35.15 -33.98
CA LYS A 501 42.66 -34.18 -33.12
C LYS A 501 42.06 -34.94 -31.94
N ARG A 502 42.74 -34.91 -30.78
CA ARG A 502 42.49 -35.68 -29.53
C ARG A 502 41.08 -35.65 -28.92
N VAL A 503 40.08 -35.05 -29.57
CA VAL A 503 38.71 -34.85 -29.05
C VAL A 503 37.63 -35.36 -30.00
N LYS A 504 37.93 -35.61 -31.28
CA LYS A 504 36.93 -36.15 -32.22
C LYS A 504 37.08 -37.66 -32.33
N MET A 505 36.02 -38.38 -31.98
CA MET A 505 35.86 -39.78 -32.34
C MET A 505 35.90 -39.87 -33.86
N ILE A 506 36.80 -40.71 -34.40
CA ILE A 506 36.87 -40.97 -35.82
C ILE A 506 35.88 -42.10 -36.08
N GLU A 507 34.72 -41.75 -36.63
CA GLU A 507 33.72 -42.75 -37.00
C GLU A 507 34.24 -43.62 -38.15
N ILE A 508 33.89 -44.91 -38.14
CA ILE A 508 34.27 -45.83 -39.22
C ILE A 508 33.78 -45.30 -40.57
N GLU A 509 32.59 -44.71 -40.59
CA GLU A 509 32.00 -44.11 -41.78
C GLU A 509 32.83 -42.92 -42.30
N ASP A 510 33.45 -42.13 -41.41
CA ASP A 510 34.34 -41.03 -41.81
C ASP A 510 35.62 -41.56 -42.45
N VAL A 511 36.22 -42.62 -41.89
CA VAL A 511 37.40 -43.27 -42.47
C VAL A 511 37.07 -43.88 -43.83
N GLU A 512 35.94 -44.57 -43.95
CA GLU A 512 35.48 -45.15 -45.21
C GLU A 512 35.18 -44.08 -46.27
N ASN A 513 34.61 -42.95 -45.86
CA ASN A 513 34.37 -41.82 -46.75
C ASN A 513 35.69 -41.15 -47.18
N GLU A 514 36.69 -41.06 -46.29
CA GLU A 514 38.03 -40.59 -46.66
C GLU A 514 38.74 -41.56 -47.61
N VAL A 515 38.64 -42.87 -47.37
CA VAL A 515 39.16 -43.90 -48.29
C VAL A 515 38.50 -43.77 -49.66
N ARG A 516 37.17 -43.66 -49.73
CA ARG A 516 36.43 -43.41 -50.98
C ARG A 516 36.85 -42.11 -51.66
N ARG A 517 37.09 -41.04 -50.89
CA ARG A 517 37.60 -39.77 -51.42
C ARG A 517 39.01 -39.92 -52.00
N MET A 518 39.90 -40.64 -51.32
CA MET A 518 41.25 -40.92 -51.82
C MET A 518 41.20 -41.79 -53.08
N GLU A 519 40.37 -42.82 -53.13
CA GLU A 519 40.18 -43.67 -54.31
C GLU A 519 39.68 -42.88 -55.52
N THR A 520 38.70 -41.99 -55.31
CA THR A 520 38.19 -41.10 -56.36
C THR A 520 39.23 -40.07 -56.80
N GLU A 521 40.01 -39.51 -55.88
CA GLU A 521 41.09 -38.56 -56.21
C GLU A 521 42.25 -39.25 -56.97
N ILE A 522 42.62 -40.47 -56.58
CA ILE A 522 43.59 -41.31 -57.30
C ILE A 522 43.07 -41.59 -58.72
N ALA A 523 41.81 -42.02 -58.85
CA ALA A 523 41.19 -42.31 -60.14
C ALA A 523 41.20 -41.09 -61.07
N VAL A 524 40.87 -39.91 -60.55
CA VAL A 524 40.93 -38.64 -61.29
C VAL A 524 42.37 -38.32 -61.71
N ARG A 525 43.36 -38.47 -60.83
CA ARG A 525 44.78 -38.20 -61.18
C ARG A 525 45.32 -39.17 -62.22
N THR A 526 44.94 -40.45 -62.16
CA THR A 526 45.31 -41.42 -63.20
C THR A 526 44.64 -41.12 -64.55
N ALA A 527 43.45 -40.52 -64.56
CA ALA A 527 42.74 -40.14 -65.78
C ALA A 527 43.23 -38.83 -66.44
N VAL A 528 44.00 -38.01 -65.71
CA VAL A 528 44.61 -36.75 -66.21
C VAL A 528 46.05 -36.97 -66.68
N GLY A 529 46.63 -38.14 -66.40
CA GLY A 529 47.98 -38.54 -66.83
C GLY A 529 48.05 -39.36 -68.12
N GLU A 530 46.90 -39.62 -68.76
CA GLU A 530 46.77 -40.02 -70.17
C GLU A 530 46.38 -38.81 -71.01
#